data_AF-A0A921Z035-F1
#
_entry.id   AF-A0A921Z035-F1
#
_cell.length_a   1.000
_cell.length_b   1.000
_cell.length_c   1.000
_cell.angle_alpha   90.00
_cell.angle_beta   90.00
_cell.angle_gamma   90.00
#
_symmetry.space_group_name_H-M   'P 1'
#
loop_
_entity.id
_entity.type
_entity.pdbx_description
1 polymer ?
#
loop_
_entity_poly.entity_id
_entity_poly.type
_entity_poly.pdbx_seq_one_letter_code
_entity_poly.pdbx_strand_id
1 'polypeptide(L)'
;MAYTEKVSLSGTALSFLLYECINSGISQEGFLIGDVTSEITNHISDSQSDNARLDTQIVIRTVLPLPSVSLFYFPTGKIKEDVLADLLSNTANEVVGWYKYRKNTNIKPTFRDKLIAKGLQKYFEKNHGKKTFVTCNLSNRSSATGSTHTFTYRFGKINCFDMYEYIEDVTGNLGEKHVGYRRAHRLPPHCLFNKIVKETNVQNSNAGDAILRIQQAVDVRLIQEAKIAAKNESTIRELEAEIREMTNILRDKHSTELHAAYNKIVEEKFMNTEAEMAEACVQALKTPLKLDILSVNNIPMNSSHIAENEVIEEVTENEVNNRSTNPCLITSSPTKPTLNYAAALRGNPEVASTSRANNYNEDLITFDVEDKRVKKTIIVNEDVKCFGDSSPEY
;
A
#
# COMPACT_ATOMS: atom_id res chain seq x y z
N MET A 1 -33.49 -15.54 13.19
CA MET A 1 -32.53 -14.95 14.15
C MET A 1 -31.91 -13.74 13.47
N ALA A 2 -32.05 -12.55 14.04
CA ALA A 2 -31.39 -11.37 13.50
C ALA A 2 -29.90 -11.42 13.84
N TYR A 3 -29.05 -10.84 13.00
CA TYR A 3 -27.59 -10.86 13.16
C TYR A 3 -27.05 -9.43 13.13
N THR A 4 -26.15 -9.08 14.05
CA THR A 4 -25.30 -7.89 13.91
C THR A 4 -23.85 -8.24 13.92
N GLU A 5 -23.10 -7.44 13.19
CA GLU A 5 -21.66 -7.33 13.38
C GLU A 5 -21.31 -5.88 13.64
N LYS A 6 -20.39 -5.68 14.58
CA LYS A 6 -19.71 -4.40 14.76
C LYS A 6 -18.21 -4.63 14.83
N VAL A 7 -17.45 -3.74 14.21
CA VAL A 7 -15.99 -3.70 14.35
C VAL A 7 -15.64 -2.70 15.44
N SER A 8 -14.77 -3.08 16.37
CA SER A 8 -14.24 -2.19 17.38
C SER A 8 -12.73 -2.08 17.21
N LEU A 9 -12.25 -0.84 17.11
CA LEU A 9 -10.84 -0.53 16.95
C LEU A 9 -10.41 0.41 18.09
N SER A 10 -9.30 0.12 18.75
CA SER A 10 -8.75 1.05 19.74
C SER A 10 -8.12 2.26 19.05
N GLY A 11 -8.13 3.41 19.73
CA GLY A 11 -7.44 4.61 19.22
C GLY A 11 -5.95 4.37 18.93
N THR A 12 -5.28 3.55 19.74
CA THR A 12 -3.87 3.16 19.55
C THR A 12 -3.65 2.27 18.33
N ALA A 13 -4.55 1.32 18.07
CA ALA A 13 -4.47 0.47 16.89
C ALA A 13 -4.77 1.27 15.61
N LEU A 14 -5.73 2.19 15.65
CA LEU A 14 -6.03 3.09 14.55
C LEU A 14 -4.84 4.02 14.25
N SER A 15 -4.25 4.63 15.29
CA SER A 15 -3.10 5.52 15.10
C SER A 15 -1.90 4.78 14.52
N PHE A 16 -1.63 3.56 14.99
CA PHE A 16 -0.57 2.72 14.46
C PHE A 16 -0.82 2.32 13.00
N LEU A 17 -2.05 1.90 12.68
CA LEU A 17 -2.44 1.63 11.29
C LEU A 17 -2.24 2.83 10.37
N LEU A 18 -2.66 4.03 10.79
CA LEU A 18 -2.49 5.25 10.01
C LEU A 18 -1.02 5.64 9.86
N TYR A 19 -0.22 5.48 10.91
CA TYR A 19 1.23 5.72 10.88
C TYR A 19 1.92 4.86 9.82
N GLU A 20 1.66 3.55 9.84
CA GLU A 20 2.18 2.61 8.83
C GLU A 20 1.74 3.01 7.41
N CYS A 21 0.47 3.37 7.24
CA CYS A 21 -0.07 3.77 5.94
C CYS A 21 0.64 5.02 5.39
N ILE A 22 0.92 6.01 6.23
CA ILE A 22 1.56 7.27 5.80
C ILE A 22 3.04 7.04 5.44
N ASN A 23 3.71 6.14 6.16
CA ASN A 23 5.09 5.78 5.87
C ASN A 23 5.23 4.97 4.58
N SER A 24 4.14 4.36 4.10
CA SER A 24 4.11 3.73 2.79
C SER A 24 4.08 4.75 1.64
N GLY A 25 4.84 4.49 0.56
CA GLY A 25 4.95 5.44 -0.54
C GLY A 25 3.64 5.69 -1.31
N ILE A 26 2.95 4.62 -1.72
CA ILE A 26 1.77 4.71 -2.61
C ILE A 26 0.61 3.86 -2.10
N SER A 27 0.89 2.64 -1.68
CA SER A 27 -0.11 1.68 -1.18
C SER A 27 0.53 0.77 -0.15
N GLN A 28 -0.29 0.32 0.79
CA GLN A 28 0.10 -0.65 1.81
C GLN A 28 -1.01 -1.66 1.99
N GLU A 29 -0.64 -2.89 2.32
CA GLU A 29 -1.56 -3.96 2.65
C GLU A 29 -1.07 -4.64 3.92
N GLY A 30 -1.99 -5.22 4.67
CA GLY A 30 -1.64 -5.93 5.89
C GLY A 30 -2.82 -6.66 6.51
N PHE A 31 -2.55 -7.38 7.59
CA PHE A 31 -3.55 -8.12 8.32
C PHE A 31 -3.99 -7.38 9.59
N LEU A 32 -5.25 -7.56 9.95
CA LEU A 32 -5.85 -7.03 11.17
C LEU A 32 -5.82 -8.15 12.22
N ILE A 33 -5.22 -7.87 13.37
CA ILE A 33 -5.02 -8.84 14.45
C ILE A 33 -5.97 -8.51 15.60
N GLY A 34 -6.71 -9.49 16.09
CA GLY A 34 -7.80 -9.25 17.01
C GLY A 34 -8.52 -10.50 17.53
N ASP A 35 -9.69 -10.28 18.10
CA ASP A 35 -10.63 -11.33 18.54
C ASP A 35 -12.00 -11.14 17.91
N VAL A 36 -12.74 -12.23 17.82
CA VAL A 36 -14.16 -12.22 17.49
C VAL A 36 -14.93 -12.80 18.67
N THR A 37 -15.88 -12.03 19.21
CA THR A 37 -16.79 -12.49 20.27
C THR A 37 -18.22 -12.44 19.75
N SER A 38 -18.97 -13.52 19.94
CA SER A 38 -20.38 -13.59 19.54
C SER A 38 -21.24 -13.88 20.76
N GLU A 39 -22.25 -13.04 20.98
CA GLU A 39 -23.19 -13.14 22.10
C GLU A 39 -24.63 -13.20 21.57
N ILE A 40 -25.45 -14.04 22.19
CA ILE A 40 -26.89 -14.06 21.90
C ILE A 40 -27.55 -13.07 22.84
N THR A 41 -28.15 -12.03 22.29
CA THR A 41 -28.89 -11.00 23.02
C THR A 41 -30.38 -11.15 22.75
N ASN A 42 -31.19 -11.06 23.81
CA ASN A 42 -32.63 -11.02 23.68
C ASN A 42 -33.04 -9.56 23.50
N HIS A 43 -33.59 -9.22 22.33
CA HIS A 43 -34.12 -7.89 22.09
C HIS A 43 -35.60 -7.87 22.50
N ILE A 44 -35.87 -7.25 23.65
CA ILE A 44 -37.23 -7.03 24.13
C ILE A 44 -37.85 -5.93 23.27
N SER A 45 -38.72 -6.32 22.35
CA SER A 45 -39.62 -5.42 21.63
C SER A 45 -40.94 -5.28 22.39
N ASP A 46 -41.66 -4.17 22.22
CA ASP A 46 -43.03 -4.00 22.77
C ASP A 46 -44.05 -5.01 22.19
N SER A 47 -43.68 -5.78 21.16
CA SER A 47 -44.41 -6.96 20.73
C SER A 47 -44.10 -8.17 21.62
N GLN A 48 -45.12 -8.95 21.99
CA GLN A 48 -45.05 -10.19 22.81
C GLN A 48 -44.15 -11.32 22.26
N SER A 49 -43.32 -11.08 21.25
CA SER A 49 -42.36 -12.04 20.69
C SER A 49 -40.94 -11.77 21.18
N ASP A 50 -40.34 -12.76 21.84
CA ASP A 50 -38.91 -12.77 22.17
C ASP A 50 -38.10 -12.97 20.88
N ASN A 51 -37.44 -11.91 20.42
CA ASN A 51 -36.58 -11.95 19.25
C ASN A 51 -35.11 -12.09 19.69
N ALA A 52 -34.59 -13.32 19.67
CA ALA A 52 -33.17 -13.57 19.88
C ALA A 52 -32.34 -13.05 18.69
N ARG A 53 -31.29 -12.29 19.01
CA ARG A 53 -30.32 -11.71 18.08
C ARG A 53 -28.93 -12.26 18.39
N LEU A 54 -28.16 -12.57 17.36
CA LEU A 54 -26.73 -12.90 17.50
C LEU A 54 -25.93 -11.64 17.19
N ASP A 55 -25.28 -11.09 18.22
CA ASP A 55 -24.43 -9.92 18.12
C ASP A 55 -22.96 -10.35 18.10
N THR A 56 -22.27 -10.07 17.00
CA THR A 56 -20.84 -10.38 16.83
C THR A 56 -20.02 -9.11 16.91
N GLN A 57 -19.07 -9.07 17.84
CA GLN A 57 -18.12 -7.99 18.00
C GLN A 57 -16.74 -8.45 17.54
N ILE A 58 -16.14 -7.69 16.63
CA ILE A 58 -14.81 -7.94 16.08
C ILE A 58 -13.89 -6.88 16.67
N VAL A 59 -13.02 -7.27 17.60
CA VAL A 59 -12.12 -6.35 18.30
C VAL A 59 -10.74 -6.42 17.65
N ILE A 60 -10.33 -5.35 16.99
CA ILE A 60 -8.99 -5.22 16.40
C ILE A 60 -8.05 -4.63 17.46
N ARG A 61 -7.00 -5.38 17.80
CA ARG A 61 -5.99 -5.01 18.80
C ARG A 61 -4.78 -4.33 18.17
N THR A 62 -4.35 -4.82 17.01
CA THR A 62 -3.17 -4.32 16.30
C THR A 62 -3.24 -4.68 14.82
N VAL A 63 -2.24 -4.26 14.05
CA VAL A 63 -2.11 -4.55 12.62
C VAL A 63 -0.74 -5.16 12.33
N LEU A 64 -0.70 -5.99 11.29
CA LEU A 64 0.51 -6.61 10.76
C LEU A 64 0.73 -6.08 9.33
N PRO A 65 1.56 -5.03 9.14
CA PRO A 65 1.86 -4.50 7.82
C PRO A 65 2.68 -5.51 7.00
N LEU A 66 2.40 -5.59 5.70
CA LEU A 66 3.21 -6.39 4.78
C LEU A 66 4.31 -5.54 4.14
N PRO A 67 5.50 -6.12 3.92
CA PRO A 67 6.63 -5.39 3.33
C PRO A 67 6.41 -5.03 1.85
N SER A 68 5.51 -5.74 1.16
CA SER A 68 5.17 -5.46 -0.23
C SER A 68 3.69 -5.76 -0.52
N VAL A 69 3.13 -5.02 -1.46
CA VAL A 69 1.76 -5.25 -1.95
C VAL A 69 1.74 -6.49 -2.84
N SER A 70 0.63 -7.23 -2.84
CA SER A 70 0.47 -8.41 -3.71
C SER A 70 1.41 -9.59 -3.45
N LEU A 71 1.93 -9.72 -2.23
CA LEU A 71 2.78 -10.87 -1.83
C LEU A 71 2.05 -12.22 -1.94
N PHE A 72 0.85 -12.32 -1.35
CA PHE A 72 0.15 -13.58 -1.13
C PHE A 72 -0.95 -13.88 -2.16
N TYR A 73 -1.03 -13.12 -3.25
CA TYR A 73 -2.06 -13.32 -4.27
C TYR A 73 -1.54 -13.07 -5.69
N PHE A 74 -2.20 -13.68 -6.67
CA PHE A 74 -1.93 -13.46 -8.09
C PHE A 74 -2.63 -12.21 -8.62
N PRO A 75 -2.19 -11.63 -9.77
CA PRO A 75 -2.89 -10.51 -10.41
C PRO A 75 -4.38 -10.75 -10.70
N THR A 76 -4.78 -12.02 -10.80
CA THR A 76 -6.17 -12.50 -10.96
C THR A 76 -7.01 -12.39 -9.69
N GLY A 77 -6.42 -12.11 -8.52
CA GLY A 77 -7.08 -12.09 -7.22
C GLY A 77 -7.15 -13.46 -6.53
N LYS A 78 -6.54 -14.51 -7.11
CA LYS A 78 -6.43 -15.84 -6.49
C LYS A 78 -5.35 -15.84 -5.39
N ILE A 79 -5.68 -16.40 -4.23
CA ILE A 79 -4.76 -16.50 -3.07
C ILE A 79 -3.73 -17.61 -3.30
N LYS A 80 -2.48 -17.33 -2.92
CA LYS A 80 -1.39 -18.32 -2.83
C LYS A 80 -1.40 -18.88 -1.40
N GLU A 81 -2.10 -20.00 -1.20
CA GLU A 81 -2.30 -20.58 0.14
C GLU A 81 -0.96 -20.91 0.82
N ASP A 82 0.01 -21.46 0.09
CA ASP A 82 1.33 -21.85 0.62
C ASP A 82 2.09 -20.62 1.17
N VAL A 83 2.20 -19.56 0.36
CA VAL A 83 2.86 -18.30 0.76
C VAL A 83 2.14 -17.65 1.94
N LEU A 84 0.81 -17.74 1.98
CA LEU A 84 0.02 -17.17 3.07
C LEU A 84 0.20 -17.94 4.38
N ALA A 85 0.31 -19.27 4.30
CA ALA A 85 0.57 -20.13 5.46
C ALA A 85 1.94 -19.82 6.06
N ASP A 86 2.98 -19.72 5.22
CA ASP A 86 4.34 -19.40 5.67
C ASP A 86 4.40 -17.99 6.29
N LEU A 87 3.76 -17.01 5.64
CA LEU A 87 3.74 -15.62 6.07
C LEU A 87 3.07 -15.43 7.44
N LEU A 88 1.96 -16.13 7.69
CA LEU A 88 1.20 -15.96 8.92
C LEU A 88 1.66 -16.89 10.04
N SER A 89 2.11 -18.11 9.72
CA SER A 89 2.62 -19.10 10.68
C SER A 89 1.78 -19.12 11.98
N ASN A 90 2.36 -18.70 13.11
CA ASN A 90 1.70 -18.71 14.43
C ASN A 90 0.64 -17.61 14.61
N THR A 91 0.67 -16.53 13.82
CA THR A 91 -0.24 -15.39 13.95
C THR A 91 -1.59 -15.59 13.24
N ALA A 92 -1.72 -16.62 12.39
CA ALA A 92 -2.93 -16.89 11.61
C ALA A 92 -4.20 -17.04 12.49
N ASN A 93 -4.03 -17.58 13.71
CA ASN A 93 -5.10 -17.75 14.68
C ASN A 93 -5.60 -16.44 15.30
N GLU A 94 -4.86 -15.34 15.17
CA GLU A 94 -5.27 -14.02 15.66
C GLU A 94 -5.74 -13.07 14.54
N VAL A 95 -5.58 -13.47 13.27
CA VAL A 95 -6.04 -12.64 12.13
C VAL A 95 -7.56 -12.60 12.08
N VAL A 96 -8.14 -11.41 12.15
CA VAL A 96 -9.60 -11.17 12.01
C VAL A 96 -9.97 -10.49 10.70
N GLY A 97 -8.97 -9.97 9.96
CA GLY A 97 -9.22 -9.29 8.71
C GLY A 97 -7.98 -8.89 7.95
N TRP A 98 -8.20 -8.16 6.86
CA TRP A 98 -7.17 -7.61 5.98
C TRP A 98 -7.43 -6.13 5.72
N TYR A 99 -6.39 -5.31 5.63
CA TYR A 99 -6.52 -3.91 5.28
C TYR A 99 -5.76 -3.58 4.00
N LYS A 100 -6.26 -2.56 3.31
CA LYS A 100 -5.63 -1.99 2.13
C LYS A 100 -5.71 -0.48 2.15
N TYR A 101 -4.54 0.14 2.10
CA TYR A 101 -4.38 1.57 1.98
C TYR A 101 -3.99 1.96 0.57
N ARG A 102 -4.61 3.04 0.08
CA ARG A 102 -4.31 3.65 -1.21
C ARG A 102 -4.33 5.17 -1.12
N LYS A 103 -3.23 5.79 -1.53
CA LYS A 103 -3.11 7.26 -1.54
C LYS A 103 -3.95 7.88 -2.66
N ASN A 104 -4.70 8.95 -2.35
CA ASN A 104 -5.48 9.77 -3.29
C ASN A 104 -6.56 9.01 -4.10
N THR A 105 -7.08 7.89 -3.60
CA THR A 105 -8.10 7.09 -4.32
C THR A 105 -9.48 7.16 -3.64
N ASN A 106 -10.49 6.55 -4.27
CA ASN A 106 -11.79 6.36 -3.64
C ASN A 106 -11.70 5.19 -2.64
N ILE A 107 -12.40 5.31 -1.52
CA ILE A 107 -12.46 4.28 -0.47
C ILE A 107 -13.20 3.00 -0.90
N LYS A 108 -13.95 3.07 -2.00
CA LYS A 108 -14.69 1.92 -2.52
C LYS A 108 -13.72 0.78 -2.91
N PRO A 109 -13.99 -0.47 -2.48
CA PRO A 109 -13.17 -1.60 -2.86
C PRO A 109 -13.23 -1.84 -4.37
N THR A 110 -12.07 -2.12 -4.96
CA THR A 110 -11.97 -2.50 -6.37
C THR A 110 -12.47 -3.92 -6.59
N PHE A 111 -12.72 -4.30 -7.85
CA PHE A 111 -13.09 -5.68 -8.19
C PHE A 111 -12.06 -6.69 -7.68
N ARG A 112 -10.77 -6.38 -7.81
CA ARG A 112 -9.68 -7.22 -7.30
C ARG A 112 -9.75 -7.37 -5.78
N ASP A 113 -10.04 -6.30 -5.04
CA ASP A 113 -10.15 -6.39 -3.57
C ASP A 113 -11.30 -7.29 -3.14
N LYS A 114 -12.43 -7.26 -3.85
CA LYS A 114 -13.56 -8.14 -3.57
C LYS A 114 -13.19 -9.61 -3.79
N LEU A 115 -12.43 -9.92 -4.85
CA LEU A 115 -11.93 -11.26 -5.10
C LEU A 115 -10.95 -11.72 -4.02
N ILE A 116 -10.03 -10.85 -3.60
CA ILE A 116 -9.07 -11.14 -2.53
C ILE A 116 -9.81 -11.34 -1.21
N ALA A 117 -10.76 -10.48 -0.86
CA ALA A 117 -11.57 -10.58 0.35
C ALA A 117 -12.30 -11.93 0.43
N LYS A 118 -12.94 -12.33 -0.69
CA LYS A 118 -13.60 -13.63 -0.82
C LYS A 118 -12.62 -14.79 -0.70
N GLY A 119 -11.46 -14.69 -1.32
CA GLY A 119 -10.40 -15.70 -1.26
C GLY A 119 -9.85 -15.88 0.16
N LEU A 120 -9.57 -14.78 0.85
CA LEU A 120 -9.10 -14.77 2.23
C LEU A 120 -10.15 -15.33 3.20
N GLN A 121 -11.41 -14.93 3.06
CA GLN A 121 -12.49 -15.47 3.89
C GLN A 121 -12.58 -17.01 3.75
N LYS A 122 -12.54 -17.53 2.52
CA LYS A 122 -12.54 -18.97 2.27
C LYS A 122 -11.32 -19.67 2.87
N TYR A 123 -10.14 -19.06 2.77
CA TYR A 123 -8.91 -19.60 3.34
C TYR A 123 -9.01 -19.70 4.87
N PHE A 124 -9.41 -18.63 5.55
CA PHE A 124 -9.51 -18.61 7.02
C PHE A 124 -10.67 -19.47 7.55
N GLU A 125 -11.75 -19.60 6.79
CA GLU A 125 -12.83 -20.53 7.11
C GLU A 125 -12.35 -21.99 7.02
N LYS A 126 -11.67 -22.35 5.94
CA LYS A 126 -11.16 -23.70 5.68
C LYS A 126 -10.06 -24.13 6.66
N ASN A 127 -9.07 -23.27 6.90
CA ASN A 127 -7.86 -23.64 7.63
C ASN A 127 -7.91 -23.31 9.13
N HIS A 128 -8.68 -22.29 9.52
CA HIS A 128 -8.74 -21.79 10.90
C HIS A 128 -10.16 -21.79 11.50
N GLY A 129 -11.17 -22.25 10.76
CA GLY A 129 -12.56 -22.31 11.24
C GLY A 129 -13.20 -20.94 11.48
N LYS A 130 -12.62 -19.85 10.96
CA LYS A 130 -13.09 -18.48 11.18
C LYS A 130 -14.09 -18.09 10.10
N LYS A 131 -15.36 -18.01 10.47
CA LYS A 131 -16.45 -17.61 9.57
C LYS A 131 -16.52 -16.11 9.32
N THR A 132 -16.03 -15.32 10.29
CA THR A 132 -16.06 -13.87 10.25
C THR A 132 -14.69 -13.36 9.82
N PHE A 133 -14.63 -12.68 8.68
CA PHE A 133 -13.42 -12.06 8.15
C PHE A 133 -13.77 -10.68 7.59
N VAL A 134 -13.07 -9.64 8.06
CA VAL A 134 -13.35 -8.26 7.66
C VAL A 134 -12.26 -7.68 6.80
N THR A 135 -12.63 -6.70 5.98
CA THR A 135 -11.70 -5.93 5.17
C THR A 135 -11.80 -4.45 5.48
N CYS A 136 -10.68 -3.78 5.66
CA CYS A 136 -10.60 -2.35 5.89
C CYS A 136 -9.98 -1.65 4.67
N ASN A 137 -10.74 -0.74 4.04
CA ASN A 137 -10.21 0.10 2.96
C ASN A 137 -9.88 1.47 3.53
N LEU A 138 -8.65 1.93 3.32
CA LEU A 138 -8.15 3.22 3.77
C LEU A 138 -7.72 4.08 2.58
N SER A 139 -8.00 5.37 2.67
CA SER A 139 -7.54 6.38 1.72
C SER A 139 -7.16 7.66 2.44
N ASN A 140 -6.13 8.31 1.92
CA ASN A 140 -5.73 9.66 2.33
C ASN A 140 -5.87 10.58 1.13
N ARG A 141 -6.49 11.74 1.33
CA ARG A 141 -6.57 12.83 0.34
C ARG A 141 -6.02 14.10 0.95
N SER A 142 -5.20 14.79 0.18
CA SER A 142 -4.74 16.13 0.51
C SER A 142 -5.53 17.18 -0.26
N SER A 143 -5.75 18.35 0.33
CA SER A 143 -6.19 19.53 -0.40
C SER A 143 -5.17 19.90 -1.48
N ALA A 144 -5.60 20.65 -2.50
CA ALA A 144 -4.74 21.10 -3.59
C ALA A 144 -3.54 21.94 -3.09
N THR A 145 -3.71 22.64 -1.98
CA THR A 145 -2.68 23.46 -1.32
C THR A 145 -1.80 22.67 -0.35
N GLY A 146 -2.11 21.41 -0.05
CA GLY A 146 -1.38 20.63 0.95
C GLY A 146 -1.66 21.00 2.41
N SER A 147 -2.60 21.92 2.67
CA SER A 147 -2.88 22.44 4.02
C SER A 147 -3.81 21.55 4.85
N THR A 148 -4.57 20.65 4.20
CA THR A 148 -5.58 19.83 4.86
C THR A 148 -5.47 18.40 4.35
N HIS A 149 -5.29 17.46 5.27
CA HIS A 149 -5.26 16.03 4.98
C HIS A 149 -6.51 15.38 5.55
N THR A 150 -7.18 14.57 4.73
CA THR A 150 -8.38 13.83 5.09
C THR A 150 -8.11 12.35 4.98
N PHE A 151 -8.15 11.67 6.11
CA PHE A 151 -8.09 10.21 6.20
C PHE A 151 -9.51 9.66 6.24
N THR A 152 -9.78 8.68 5.39
CA THR A 152 -11.06 7.98 5.37
C THR A 152 -10.77 6.49 5.42
N TYR A 153 -11.39 5.78 6.36
CA TYR A 153 -11.34 4.34 6.47
C TYR A 153 -12.76 3.77 6.56
N ARG A 154 -12.93 2.52 6.11
CA ARG A 154 -14.23 1.84 6.14
C ARG A 154 -14.07 0.35 6.15
N PHE A 155 -14.79 -0.30 7.07
CA PHE A 155 -14.84 -1.75 7.17
C PHE A 155 -15.95 -2.33 6.31
N GLY A 156 -15.70 -3.51 5.77
CA GLY A 156 -16.71 -4.31 5.09
C GLY A 156 -16.36 -5.79 5.08
N LYS A 157 -17.22 -6.58 4.48
CA LYS A 157 -17.09 -8.03 4.33
C LYS A 157 -17.74 -8.50 3.06
N ILE A 158 -17.48 -9.77 2.72
CA ILE A 158 -18.27 -10.49 1.73
C ILE A 158 -19.38 -11.24 2.47
N ASN A 159 -20.63 -10.94 2.13
CA ASN A 159 -21.80 -11.62 2.66
C ASN A 159 -22.00 -12.99 1.96
N CYS A 160 -22.90 -13.84 2.46
CA CYS A 160 -23.19 -15.17 1.92
C CYS A 160 -23.66 -15.18 0.46
N PHE A 161 -24.14 -14.04 -0.05
CA PHE A 161 -24.50 -13.84 -1.46
C PHE A 161 -23.33 -13.35 -2.33
N ASP A 162 -22.08 -13.47 -1.86
CA ASP A 162 -20.87 -12.99 -2.55
C ASP A 162 -20.88 -11.47 -2.85
N MET A 163 -21.68 -10.71 -2.10
CA MET A 163 -21.76 -9.26 -2.21
C MET A 163 -20.93 -8.58 -1.13
N TYR A 164 -20.29 -7.46 -1.50
CA TYR A 164 -19.53 -6.65 -0.54
C TYR A 164 -20.48 -5.73 0.24
N GLU A 165 -20.47 -5.86 1.56
CA GLU A 165 -21.30 -5.08 2.49
C GLU A 165 -20.41 -4.31 3.47
N TYR A 166 -20.83 -3.11 3.89
CA TYR A 166 -20.10 -2.33 4.88
C TYR A 166 -20.57 -2.67 6.29
N ILE A 167 -19.64 -2.70 7.24
CA ILE A 167 -19.92 -2.97 8.65
C ILE A 167 -19.73 -1.68 9.44
N GLU A 168 -20.56 -1.49 10.47
CA GLU A 168 -20.42 -0.40 11.41
C GLU A 168 -19.16 -0.57 12.28
N ASP A 169 -18.42 0.53 12.45
CA ASP A 169 -17.23 0.58 13.27
C ASP A 169 -17.40 1.52 14.46
N VAL A 170 -16.78 1.15 15.58
CA VAL A 170 -16.77 1.92 16.82
C VAL A 170 -15.33 2.09 17.29
N THR A 171 -14.87 3.33 17.35
CA THR A 171 -13.56 3.66 17.93
C THR A 171 -13.71 3.94 19.41
N GLY A 172 -13.19 3.03 20.25
CA GLY A 172 -13.25 3.19 21.70
C GLY A 172 -12.44 4.40 22.18
N ASN A 173 -13.08 5.30 22.91
CA ASN A 173 -12.45 6.50 23.48
C ASN A 173 -12.87 6.72 24.94
N LEU A 174 -12.10 7.51 25.69
CA LEU A 174 -12.37 7.79 27.11
C LEU A 174 -13.61 8.67 27.36
N GLY A 175 -14.08 9.37 26.33
CA GLY A 175 -15.26 10.23 26.40
C GLY A 175 -16.59 9.49 26.25
N GLU A 176 -16.55 8.22 25.82
CA GLU A 176 -17.74 7.41 25.64
C GLU A 176 -18.30 7.00 27.00
N LYS A 177 -19.46 7.58 27.35
CA LYS A 177 -20.16 7.24 28.59
C LYS A 177 -20.76 5.84 28.44
N HIS A 178 -20.09 4.84 29.00
CA HIS A 178 -20.70 3.52 29.17
C HIS A 178 -21.83 3.65 30.21
N VAL A 179 -23.08 3.55 29.75
CA VAL A 179 -24.24 3.51 30.63
C VAL A 179 -24.38 2.07 31.13
N GLY A 180 -24.01 1.83 32.39
CA GLY A 180 -24.24 0.55 33.08
C GLY A 180 -22.97 -0.24 33.45
N TYR A 181 -23.17 -1.35 34.16
CA TYR A 181 -22.09 -2.25 34.56
C TYR A 181 -21.56 -3.05 33.37
N ARG A 182 -20.24 -3.05 33.19
CA ARG A 182 -19.58 -3.86 32.15
C ARG A 182 -19.78 -5.33 32.47
N ARG A 183 -20.41 -6.09 31.56
CA ARG A 183 -20.48 -7.55 31.68
C ARG A 183 -19.06 -8.12 31.62
N ALA A 184 -18.82 -9.19 32.38
CA ALA A 184 -17.54 -9.87 32.38
C ALA A 184 -17.25 -10.42 30.98
N HIS A 185 -16.41 -9.70 30.23
CA HIS A 185 -15.99 -10.15 28.91
C HIS A 185 -15.02 -11.32 29.09
N ARG A 186 -15.18 -12.40 28.33
CA ARG A 186 -14.19 -13.45 28.25
C ARG A 186 -12.97 -12.90 27.52
N LEU A 187 -12.00 -12.38 28.27
CA LEU A 187 -10.72 -11.98 27.73
C LEU A 187 -10.01 -13.24 27.20
N PRO A 188 -9.26 -13.14 26.08
CA PRO A 188 -8.48 -14.25 25.58
C PRO A 188 -7.54 -14.80 26.65
N PRO A 189 -7.32 -16.12 26.71
CA PRO A 189 -6.42 -16.74 27.68
C PRO A 189 -4.98 -16.22 27.58
N HIS A 190 -4.59 -15.71 26.40
CA HIS A 190 -3.25 -15.16 26.11
C HIS A 190 -3.14 -13.64 26.29
N CYS A 191 -4.14 -12.97 26.88
CA CYS A 191 -4.04 -11.53 27.11
C CYS A 191 -2.89 -11.19 28.07
N LEU A 192 -1.91 -10.41 27.60
CA LEU A 192 -0.78 -9.95 28.42
C LEU A 192 -1.23 -9.24 29.70
N PHE A 193 -2.33 -8.49 29.63
CA PHE A 193 -2.91 -7.83 30.80
C PHE A 193 -3.35 -8.84 31.87
N ASN A 194 -3.95 -9.97 31.48
CA ASN A 194 -4.33 -11.02 32.43
C ASN A 194 -3.10 -11.65 33.11
N LYS A 195 -1.98 -11.75 32.39
CA LYS A 195 -0.72 -12.21 32.97
C LYS A 195 -0.22 -11.24 34.04
N ILE A 196 -0.22 -9.95 33.74
CA ILE A 196 0.15 -8.89 34.71
C ILE A 196 -0.74 -8.95 35.94
N VAL A 197 -2.07 -9.01 35.77
CA VAL A 197 -3.02 -9.07 36.89
C VAL A 197 -2.80 -10.30 37.77
N LYS A 198 -2.48 -11.47 37.18
CA LYS A 198 -2.15 -12.68 37.94
C LYS A 198 -0.85 -12.54 38.73
N GLU A 199 0.16 -11.91 38.14
CA GLU A 199 1.47 -11.67 38.79
C GLU A 199 1.36 -10.70 39.98
N THR A 200 0.45 -9.71 39.92
CA THR A 200 0.26 -8.72 40.99
C THR A 200 -0.42 -9.29 42.26
N ASN A 201 -0.95 -10.52 42.22
CA ASN A 201 -1.52 -11.29 43.35
C ASN A 201 -2.33 -10.44 44.36
N VAL A 202 -3.32 -9.71 43.84
CA VAL A 202 -4.09 -8.75 44.62
C VAL A 202 -5.24 -9.44 45.36
N GLN A 203 -5.28 -9.29 46.69
CA GLN A 203 -6.34 -9.83 47.55
C GLN A 203 -7.61 -8.95 47.50
N ASN A 204 -8.78 -9.59 47.52
CA ASN A 204 -10.10 -8.96 47.30
C ASN A 204 -10.58 -7.96 48.37
N SER A 205 -9.81 -7.70 49.43
CA SER A 205 -10.31 -6.94 50.59
C SER A 205 -10.28 -5.42 50.41
N ASN A 206 -9.52 -4.87 49.46
CA ASN A 206 -9.49 -3.42 49.20
C ASN A 206 -9.41 -3.08 47.70
N ALA A 207 -10.57 -2.83 47.08
CA ALA A 207 -10.70 -2.64 45.63
C ALA A 207 -9.97 -1.40 45.08
N GLY A 208 -9.82 -0.34 45.88
CA GLY A 208 -9.08 0.87 45.46
C GLY A 208 -7.57 0.63 45.35
N ASP A 209 -6.96 0.08 46.41
CA ASP A 209 -5.53 -0.25 46.43
C ASP A 209 -5.19 -1.32 45.38
N ALA A 210 -6.12 -2.24 45.14
CA ALA A 210 -6.03 -3.24 44.09
C ALA A 210 -5.84 -2.62 42.70
N ILE A 211 -6.71 -1.67 42.35
CA ILE A 211 -6.67 -0.98 41.06
C ILE A 211 -5.37 -0.18 40.93
N LEU A 212 -4.95 0.53 41.98
CA LEU A 212 -3.73 1.33 41.94
C LEU A 212 -2.49 0.45 41.73
N ARG A 213 -2.40 -0.70 42.41
CA ARG A 213 -1.28 -1.64 42.23
C ARG A 213 -1.25 -2.25 40.83
N ILE A 214 -2.42 -2.62 40.29
CA ILE A 214 -2.51 -3.13 38.91
C ILE A 214 -2.06 -2.04 37.93
N GLN A 215 -2.52 -0.79 38.11
CA GLN A 215 -2.11 0.32 37.27
C GLN A 215 -0.59 0.53 37.32
N GLN A 216 0.00 0.57 38.52
CA GLN A 216 1.45 0.69 38.69
C GLN A 216 2.23 -0.45 38.01
N ALA A 217 1.76 -1.70 38.15
CA ALA A 217 2.39 -2.85 37.51
C ALA A 217 2.32 -2.76 35.98
N VAL A 218 1.19 -2.30 35.43
CA VAL A 218 1.02 -2.04 34.00
C VAL A 218 1.96 -0.94 33.52
N ASP A 219 2.07 0.17 34.27
CA ASP A 219 2.94 1.30 33.91
C ASP A 219 4.42 0.86 33.86
N VAL A 220 4.88 0.09 34.84
CA VAL A 220 6.25 -0.45 34.87
C VAL A 220 6.50 -1.35 33.66
N ARG A 221 5.56 -2.26 33.35
CA ARG A 221 5.71 -3.15 32.20
C ARG A 221 5.67 -2.40 30.89
N LEU A 222 4.81 -1.39 30.76
CA LEU A 222 4.70 -0.55 29.58
C LEU A 222 6.02 0.18 29.29
N ILE A 223 6.68 0.73 30.31
CA ILE A 223 8.00 1.37 30.17
C ILE A 223 9.06 0.35 29.71
N GLN A 224 9.02 -0.88 30.23
CA GLN A 224 9.95 -1.93 29.82
C GLN A 224 9.75 -2.33 28.35
N GLU A 225 8.51 -2.58 27.94
CA GLU A 225 8.17 -2.94 26.56
C GLU A 225 8.49 -1.79 25.59
N ALA A 226 8.26 -0.53 25.99
CA ALA A 226 8.62 0.63 25.18
C ALA A 226 10.13 0.72 24.91
N LYS A 227 10.98 0.38 25.89
CA LYS A 227 12.44 0.33 25.69
C LYS A 227 12.86 -0.77 24.72
N ILE A 228 12.20 -1.93 24.77
CA ILE A 228 12.47 -3.04 23.85
C ILE A 228 12.01 -2.67 22.45
N ALA A 229 10.80 -2.11 22.31
CA ALA A 229 10.27 -1.65 21.03
C ALA A 229 11.18 -0.60 20.37
N ALA A 230 11.69 0.38 21.13
CA ALA A 230 12.62 1.38 20.61
C ALA A 230 13.94 0.77 20.10
N LYS A 231 14.47 -0.26 20.78
CA LYS A 231 15.65 -1.00 20.30
C LYS A 231 15.34 -1.73 19.01
N ASN A 232 14.22 -2.45 18.96
CA ASN A 232 13.79 -3.20 17.78
C ASN A 232 13.57 -2.27 16.58
N GLU A 233 12.93 -1.12 16.76
CA GLU A 233 12.76 -0.12 15.71
C GLU A 233 14.10 0.42 15.18
N SER A 234 15.12 0.61 16.04
CA SER A 234 16.46 0.99 15.59
C SER A 234 17.07 -0.10 14.70
N THR A 235 17.01 -1.35 15.14
CA THR A 235 17.56 -2.48 14.38
C THR A 235 16.85 -2.68 13.05
N ILE A 236 15.51 -2.54 13.01
CA ILE A 236 14.73 -2.63 11.77
C ILE A 236 15.14 -1.51 10.82
N ARG A 237 15.31 -0.27 11.31
CA ARG A 237 15.72 0.87 10.50
C ARG A 237 17.11 0.67 9.88
N GLU A 238 18.04 0.10 10.62
CA GLU A 238 19.40 -0.24 10.14
C GLU A 238 19.34 -1.31 9.05
N LEU A 239 18.63 -2.41 9.29
CA LEU A 239 18.47 -3.50 8.31
C LEU A 239 17.76 -3.04 7.04
N GLU A 240 16.72 -2.21 7.16
CA GLU A 240 16.07 -1.60 6.00
C GLU A 240 17.00 -0.68 5.21
N ALA A 241 17.90 0.05 5.88
CA ALA A 241 18.89 0.88 5.22
C ALA A 241 19.88 0.04 4.42
N GLU A 242 20.36 -1.06 4.99
CA GLU A 242 21.25 -2.02 4.32
C GLU A 242 20.56 -2.67 3.10
N ILE A 243 19.30 -3.10 3.25
CA ILE A 243 18.50 -3.65 2.14
C ILE A 243 18.33 -2.62 1.03
N ARG A 244 18.07 -1.35 1.38
CA ARG A 244 17.95 -0.26 0.39
C ARG A 244 19.27 -0.04 -0.35
N GLU A 245 20.39 -0.05 0.36
CA GLU A 245 21.72 0.09 -0.24
C GLU A 245 22.03 -1.06 -1.20
N MET A 246 21.85 -2.30 -0.76
CA MET A 246 22.04 -3.49 -1.61
C MET A 246 21.14 -3.45 -2.85
N THR A 247 19.87 -3.06 -2.69
CA THR A 247 18.93 -2.95 -3.80
C THR A 247 19.35 -1.87 -4.81
N ASN A 248 19.93 -0.76 -4.34
CA ASN A 248 20.44 0.29 -5.21
C ASN A 248 21.66 -0.20 -6.01
N ILE A 249 22.62 -0.87 -5.35
CA ILE A 249 23.79 -1.46 -6.03
C ILE A 249 23.36 -2.46 -7.10
N LEU A 250 22.40 -3.34 -6.79
CA LEU A 250 21.87 -4.30 -7.75
C LEU A 250 21.18 -3.61 -8.93
N ARG A 251 20.42 -2.54 -8.68
CA ARG A 251 19.76 -1.76 -9.74
C ARG A 251 20.77 -1.09 -10.66
N ASP A 252 21.82 -0.51 -10.09
CA ASP A 252 22.85 0.18 -10.86
C ASP A 252 23.63 -0.81 -11.74
N LYS A 253 24.04 -1.96 -11.17
CA LYS A 253 24.67 -3.04 -11.95
C LYS A 253 23.78 -3.55 -13.07
N HIS A 254 22.49 -3.75 -12.81
CA HIS A 254 21.58 -4.19 -13.86
C HIS A 254 21.42 -3.13 -14.96
N SER A 255 21.41 -1.84 -14.60
CA SER A 255 21.32 -0.76 -15.59
C SER A 255 22.58 -0.66 -16.47
N THR A 256 23.77 -0.87 -15.90
CA THR A 256 25.03 -0.84 -16.66
C THR A 256 25.16 -2.05 -17.56
N GLU A 257 24.75 -3.23 -17.11
CA GLU A 257 24.67 -4.45 -17.94
C GLU A 257 23.70 -4.27 -19.12
N LEU A 258 22.51 -3.70 -18.88
CA LEU A 258 21.52 -3.44 -19.92
C LEU A 258 22.03 -2.41 -20.93
N HIS A 259 22.68 -1.35 -20.45
CA HIS A 259 23.29 -0.34 -21.33
C HIS A 259 24.45 -0.91 -22.15
N ALA A 260 25.31 -1.74 -21.56
CA ALA A 260 26.38 -2.42 -22.27
C ALA A 260 25.84 -3.40 -23.33
N ALA A 261 24.79 -4.16 -23.01
CA ALA A 261 24.12 -5.04 -23.96
C ALA A 261 23.48 -4.27 -25.12
N TYR A 262 22.84 -3.12 -24.83
CA TYR A 262 22.28 -2.26 -25.86
C TYR A 262 23.36 -1.69 -26.79
N ASN A 263 24.45 -1.15 -26.23
CA ASN A 263 25.55 -0.60 -27.03
C ASN A 263 26.18 -1.68 -27.92
N LYS A 264 26.35 -2.91 -27.41
CA LYS A 264 26.84 -4.04 -28.20
C LYS A 264 25.92 -4.37 -29.38
N ILE A 265 24.60 -4.34 -29.20
CA ILE A 265 23.63 -4.59 -30.29
C ILE A 265 23.70 -3.46 -31.34
N VAL A 266 23.88 -2.20 -30.91
CA VAL A 266 24.00 -1.06 -31.82
C VAL A 266 25.30 -1.16 -32.63
N GLU A 267 26.42 -1.48 -31.98
CA GLU A 267 27.71 -1.70 -32.65
C GLU A 267 27.63 -2.86 -33.66
N GLU A 268 27.01 -3.99 -33.27
CA GLU A 268 26.82 -5.14 -34.17
C GLU A 268 25.95 -4.78 -35.38
N LYS A 269 24.88 -3.99 -35.19
CA LYS A 269 24.07 -3.48 -36.31
C LYS A 269 24.87 -2.56 -37.23
N PHE A 270 25.70 -1.68 -36.68
CA PHE A 270 26.53 -0.78 -37.47
C PHE A 270 27.54 -1.57 -38.33
N MET A 271 28.21 -2.55 -37.73
CA MET A 271 29.14 -3.42 -38.45
C MET A 271 28.44 -4.26 -39.52
N ASN A 272 27.24 -4.77 -39.25
CA ASN A 272 26.45 -5.50 -40.24
C ASN A 272 26.00 -4.61 -41.39
N THR A 273 25.57 -3.36 -41.13
CA THR A 273 25.24 -2.41 -42.22
C THR A 273 26.46 -2.03 -43.05
N GLU A 274 27.63 -1.90 -42.44
CA GLU A 274 28.88 -1.63 -43.18
C GLU A 274 29.28 -2.84 -44.04
N ALA A 275 29.13 -4.05 -43.51
CA ALA A 275 29.35 -5.28 -44.26
C ALA A 275 28.36 -5.46 -45.42
N GLU A 276 27.07 -5.19 -45.21
CA GLU A 276 26.04 -5.21 -46.25
C GLU A 276 26.30 -4.15 -47.33
N MET A 277 26.71 -2.94 -46.95
CA MET A 277 27.05 -1.87 -47.89
C MET A 277 28.30 -2.21 -48.71
N ALA A 278 29.33 -2.77 -48.06
CA ALA A 278 30.53 -3.25 -48.74
C ALA A 278 30.21 -4.41 -49.70
N GLU A 279 29.34 -5.33 -49.30
CA GLU A 279 28.88 -6.42 -50.16
C GLU A 279 28.07 -5.87 -51.37
N ALA A 280 27.21 -4.87 -51.15
CA ALA A 280 26.48 -4.20 -52.22
C ALA A 280 27.43 -3.50 -53.22
N CYS A 281 28.49 -2.84 -52.73
CA CYS A 281 29.52 -2.25 -53.61
C CYS A 281 30.28 -3.32 -54.40
N VAL A 282 30.63 -4.45 -53.77
CA VAL A 282 31.31 -5.57 -54.45
C VAL A 282 30.39 -6.23 -55.48
N GLN A 283 29.09 -6.37 -55.20
CA GLN A 283 28.12 -6.87 -56.17
C GLN A 283 27.95 -5.91 -57.35
N ALA A 284 27.88 -4.60 -57.10
CA ALA A 284 27.80 -3.57 -58.15
C ALA A 284 29.04 -3.56 -59.08
N LEU A 285 30.22 -3.88 -58.54
CA LEU A 285 31.46 -4.02 -59.33
C LEU A 285 31.54 -5.34 -60.11
N LYS A 286 30.90 -6.41 -59.61
CA LYS A 286 30.84 -7.72 -60.28
C LYS A 286 29.75 -7.79 -61.34
N THR A 287 28.68 -7.00 -61.22
CA THR A 287 27.72 -6.83 -62.30
C THR A 287 28.39 -6.07 -63.44
N PRO A 288 28.52 -6.66 -64.65
CA PRO A 288 29.11 -5.96 -65.77
C PRO A 288 28.25 -4.74 -66.09
N LEU A 289 28.87 -3.55 -66.08
CA LEU A 289 28.26 -2.36 -66.65
C LEU A 289 27.97 -2.64 -68.12
N LYS A 290 26.70 -2.93 -68.44
CA LYS A 290 26.13 -2.61 -69.74
C LYS A 290 26.05 -1.08 -69.81
N LEU A 291 27.18 -0.43 -70.01
CA LEU A 291 27.21 0.95 -70.48
C LEU A 291 26.79 0.90 -71.94
N ASP A 292 25.49 1.08 -72.18
CA ASP A 292 25.00 1.46 -73.49
C ASP A 292 25.33 2.94 -73.68
N ILE A 293 26.45 3.22 -74.36
CA ILE A 293 26.98 4.57 -74.62
C ILE A 293 25.98 5.44 -75.43
N LEU A 294 24.88 4.85 -75.90
CA LEU A 294 23.86 5.51 -76.70
C LEU A 294 22.62 5.99 -75.91
N SER A 295 22.53 5.76 -74.59
CA SER A 295 21.43 6.29 -73.77
C SER A 295 21.84 7.46 -72.87
N VAL A 296 22.85 8.23 -73.26
CA VAL A 296 23.14 9.52 -72.63
C VAL A 296 22.07 10.50 -73.09
N ASN A 297 21.01 10.66 -72.29
CA ASN A 297 20.26 11.90 -72.35
C ASN A 297 21.21 13.02 -71.91
N ASN A 298 21.49 13.94 -72.84
CA ASN A 298 22.22 15.17 -72.58
C ASN A 298 21.62 15.88 -71.37
N ILE A 299 22.28 15.77 -70.21
CA ILE A 299 22.08 16.71 -69.11
C ILE A 299 22.99 17.89 -69.44
N PRO A 300 22.44 19.08 -69.72
CA PRO A 300 23.29 20.26 -69.84
C PRO A 300 23.88 20.55 -68.47
N MET A 301 25.20 20.62 -68.41
CA MET A 301 25.89 21.31 -67.33
C MET A 301 25.33 22.74 -67.25
N ASN A 302 24.66 23.06 -66.16
CA ASN A 302 24.59 24.43 -65.71
C ASN A 302 24.74 24.49 -64.19
N SER A 303 25.61 25.39 -63.77
CA SER A 303 26.02 25.61 -62.40
C SER A 303 24.86 26.08 -61.51
N SER A 304 24.95 25.70 -60.23
CA SER A 304 24.40 26.38 -59.04
C SER A 304 22.89 26.67 -59.03
N HIS A 305 22.12 25.90 -58.26
CA HIS A 305 21.42 26.38 -57.06
C HIS A 305 20.59 25.27 -56.40
N ILE A 306 20.53 25.38 -55.07
CA ILE A 306 19.72 24.69 -54.06
C ILE A 306 18.27 24.41 -54.50
N ALA A 307 17.76 23.18 -54.27
CA ALA A 307 16.35 22.91 -53.91
C ALA A 307 16.16 21.49 -53.35
N GLU A 308 15.16 21.36 -52.50
CA GLU A 308 14.84 20.29 -51.55
C GLU A 308 14.19 19.04 -52.16
N ASN A 309 14.25 17.94 -51.40
CA ASN A 309 13.32 16.81 -51.27
C ASN A 309 12.36 16.47 -52.43
N GLU A 310 12.34 15.19 -52.82
CA GLU A 310 11.14 14.36 -52.72
C GLU A 310 11.49 12.86 -52.80
N VAL A 311 10.91 12.10 -51.86
CA VAL A 311 10.98 10.64 -51.75
C VAL A 311 9.80 10.07 -52.54
N ILE A 312 10.06 9.16 -53.48
CA ILE A 312 9.02 8.36 -54.15
C ILE A 312 9.29 6.88 -53.84
N GLU A 313 8.38 6.29 -53.07
CA GLU A 313 8.22 4.84 -52.88
C GLU A 313 7.52 4.25 -54.11
N GLU A 314 8.10 3.22 -54.74
CA GLU A 314 7.40 2.36 -55.70
C GLU A 314 6.95 1.06 -55.00
N VAL A 315 5.64 0.80 -55.10
CA VAL A 315 4.94 -0.39 -54.62
C VAL A 315 4.81 -1.38 -55.78
N THR A 316 5.23 -2.62 -55.57
CA THR A 316 5.00 -3.77 -56.46
C THR A 316 3.59 -4.34 -56.28
N GLU A 317 2.81 -4.42 -57.36
CA GLU A 317 1.53 -5.12 -57.45
C GLU A 317 1.73 -6.63 -57.71
N ASN A 318 0.89 -7.46 -57.07
CA ASN A 318 0.55 -8.81 -57.52
C ASN A 318 -0.94 -9.04 -57.25
N GLU A 319 -1.72 -9.23 -58.31
CA GLU A 319 -3.15 -9.62 -58.29
C GLU A 319 -3.33 -11.12 -57.99
N VAL A 320 -4.38 -11.50 -57.24
CA VAL A 320 -5.41 -12.51 -57.65
C VAL A 320 -6.70 -12.33 -56.81
N ASN A 321 -7.81 -12.13 -57.54
CA ASN A 321 -9.26 -12.15 -57.24
C ASN A 321 -9.83 -12.91 -56.02
N ASN A 322 -10.82 -12.30 -55.31
CA ASN A 322 -12.27 -12.65 -55.41
C ASN A 322 -13.22 -11.86 -54.47
N ARG A 323 -14.24 -11.23 -55.11
CA ARG A 323 -15.68 -11.01 -54.73
C ARG A 323 -16.11 -10.20 -53.47
N SER A 324 -16.59 -8.97 -53.77
CA SER A 324 -17.81 -8.23 -53.31
C SER A 324 -18.19 -8.25 -51.81
N THR A 325 -18.35 -7.12 -51.11
CA THR A 325 -19.46 -6.14 -51.26
C THR A 325 -19.16 -4.85 -50.46
N ASN A 326 -19.42 -3.69 -51.06
CA ASN A 326 -19.43 -2.33 -50.46
C ASN A 326 -20.87 -1.95 -50.05
N PRO A 327 -21.16 -0.95 -49.15
CA PRO A 327 -20.78 0.49 -49.29
C PRO A 327 -20.34 1.23 -47.99
N CYS A 328 -19.37 2.18 -48.11
CA CYS A 328 -19.46 3.67 -48.00
C CYS A 328 -20.03 4.24 -46.67
N LEU A 329 -19.53 5.29 -45.99
CA LEU A 329 -18.93 6.59 -46.35
C LEU A 329 -18.74 7.35 -44.99
N ILE A 330 -17.64 8.00 -44.56
CA ILE A 330 -17.27 9.42 -44.74
C ILE A 330 -16.12 9.83 -43.77
N THR A 331 -15.08 10.41 -44.35
CA THR A 331 -14.08 11.43 -43.94
C THR A 331 -13.89 11.88 -42.47
N SER A 332 -12.64 11.90 -41.97
CA SER A 332 -11.85 13.14 -41.72
C SER A 332 -10.43 12.84 -41.17
N SER A 333 -9.52 13.78 -41.42
CA SER A 333 -8.04 13.76 -41.37
C SER A 333 -7.33 13.38 -40.06
N PRO A 334 -6.09 12.82 -40.11
CA PRO A 334 -5.26 12.57 -38.93
C PRO A 334 -4.21 13.67 -38.70
N THR A 335 -4.29 14.38 -37.57
CA THR A 335 -3.19 15.20 -37.04
C THR A 335 -2.52 14.47 -35.88
N LYS A 336 -1.25 14.12 -36.04
CA LYS A 336 -0.37 13.54 -35.00
C LYS A 336 0.04 14.64 -34.00
N PRO A 337 -0.01 14.43 -32.67
CA PRO A 337 0.62 15.33 -31.71
C PRO A 337 2.05 14.86 -31.39
N THR A 338 3.04 15.67 -31.74
CA THR A 338 4.44 15.52 -31.33
C THR A 338 4.69 16.25 -30.01
N LEU A 339 5.14 15.50 -29.00
CA LEU A 339 5.59 15.96 -27.69
C LEU A 339 6.97 16.65 -27.81
N ASN A 340 7.08 17.91 -27.41
CA ASN A 340 8.36 18.62 -27.28
C ASN A 340 8.76 18.75 -25.80
N TYR A 341 9.72 17.93 -25.37
CA TYR A 341 10.41 17.98 -24.08
C TYR A 341 11.58 18.98 -24.14
N ALA A 342 11.33 20.30 -24.14
CA ALA A 342 12.43 21.28 -24.12
C ALA A 342 12.06 22.69 -23.63
N ALA A 343 11.08 22.84 -22.72
CA ALA A 343 10.65 24.18 -22.27
C ALA A 343 10.35 24.29 -20.76
N ALA A 344 11.12 23.63 -19.91
CA ALA A 344 10.95 23.73 -18.45
C ALA A 344 12.29 23.97 -17.71
N LEU A 345 13.07 24.95 -18.16
CA LEU A 345 14.19 25.52 -17.39
C LEU A 345 14.38 26.99 -17.77
N ARG A 346 13.60 27.90 -17.15
CA ARG A 346 14.05 29.27 -16.80
C ARG A 346 13.22 29.77 -15.61
N GLY A 347 13.89 30.04 -14.50
CA GLY A 347 13.33 30.81 -13.39
C GLY A 347 13.44 32.31 -13.64
N ASN A 348 12.56 33.10 -13.02
CA ASN A 348 12.90 33.95 -11.88
C ASN A 348 11.64 34.67 -11.33
N PRO A 349 11.71 35.23 -10.09
CA PRO A 349 10.57 35.64 -9.28
C PRO A 349 10.17 37.10 -9.52
N GLU A 350 8.95 37.50 -9.13
CA GLU A 350 8.66 38.76 -8.41
C GLU A 350 7.16 38.96 -8.04
N VAL A 351 6.96 39.04 -6.72
CA VAL A 351 6.12 39.91 -5.86
C VAL A 351 5.00 40.83 -6.43
N ALA A 352 3.92 40.85 -5.61
CA ALA A 352 2.88 41.86 -5.36
C ALA A 352 1.69 42.04 -6.35
N SER A 353 0.45 41.85 -5.88
CA SER A 353 -0.29 42.93 -5.18
C SER A 353 -1.76 42.56 -4.90
N THR A 354 -2.18 42.77 -3.64
CA THR A 354 -3.48 43.27 -3.15
C THR A 354 -4.81 42.73 -3.70
N SER A 355 -5.63 42.16 -2.81
CA SER A 355 -6.92 42.78 -2.43
C SER A 355 -7.61 42.11 -1.23
N ARG A 356 -8.02 43.00 -0.32
CA ARG A 356 -8.99 42.94 0.79
C ARG A 356 -9.91 41.71 0.90
N ALA A 357 -9.91 41.09 2.08
CA ALA A 357 -11.10 40.44 2.63
C ALA A 357 -11.15 40.64 4.15
N ASN A 358 -12.29 41.16 4.62
CA ASN A 358 -12.70 41.21 6.02
C ASN A 358 -12.60 39.81 6.64
N ASN A 359 -12.09 39.70 7.86
CA ASN A 359 -12.32 38.52 8.68
C ASN A 359 -12.61 38.89 10.13
N TYR A 360 -13.66 38.24 10.60
CA TYR A 360 -14.18 38.20 11.94
C TYR A 360 -13.13 37.66 12.92
N ASN A 361 -13.07 38.27 14.09
CA ASN A 361 -12.46 37.69 15.29
C ASN A 361 -13.27 36.46 15.71
N GLU A 362 -12.64 35.29 15.82
CA GLU A 362 -12.98 34.29 16.85
C GLU A 362 -11.71 33.50 17.27
N ASP A 363 -11.40 33.64 18.57
CA ASP A 363 -10.75 32.70 19.49
C ASP A 363 -9.75 31.67 18.93
N LEU A 364 -8.49 32.10 18.86
CA LEU A 364 -7.34 31.19 18.86
C LEU A 364 -6.89 30.95 20.30
N ILE A 365 -6.99 29.68 20.74
CA ILE A 365 -6.31 29.20 21.94
C ILE A 365 -4.82 29.08 21.60
N THR A 366 -4.00 29.97 22.14
CA THR A 366 -2.54 29.86 22.12
C THR A 366 -2.07 28.94 23.25
N PHE A 367 -1.37 27.87 22.90
CA PHE A 367 -0.60 27.08 23.86
C PHE A 367 0.80 27.66 23.96
N ASP A 368 1.02 28.41 25.04
CA ASP A 368 2.35 28.88 25.43
C ASP A 368 3.08 27.73 26.12
N VAL A 369 4.06 27.13 25.45
CA VAL A 369 4.89 26.07 26.04
C VAL A 369 6.08 26.75 26.73
N GLU A 370 5.89 27.14 27.99
CA GLU A 370 7.02 27.53 28.84
C GLU A 370 7.85 26.28 29.19
N ASP A 371 9.05 26.24 28.63
CA ASP A 371 10.03 25.16 28.77
C ASP A 371 10.80 25.31 30.11
N LYS A 372 10.16 25.02 31.24
CA LYS A 372 10.82 24.97 32.56
C LYS A 372 11.30 23.57 32.91
N ARG A 373 12.54 23.28 32.50
CA ARG A 373 13.31 22.12 32.95
C ARG A 373 13.59 22.19 34.44
N VAL A 374 12.99 21.31 35.23
CA VAL A 374 13.49 20.98 36.58
C VAL A 374 14.06 19.57 36.56
N LYS A 375 15.39 19.47 36.54
CA LYS A 375 16.13 18.21 36.72
C LYS A 375 15.95 17.75 38.17
N LYS A 376 15.30 16.61 38.39
CA LYS A 376 15.47 15.80 39.60
C LYS A 376 16.29 14.57 39.27
N THR A 377 17.53 14.57 39.72
CA THR A 377 18.45 13.44 39.66
C THR A 377 17.96 12.36 40.61
N ILE A 378 17.60 11.18 40.10
CA ILE A 378 17.43 9.96 40.89
C ILE A 378 18.65 9.10 40.59
N ILE A 379 19.48 8.91 41.62
CA ILE A 379 20.63 8.02 41.60
C ILE A 379 20.09 6.59 41.68
N VAL A 380 20.37 5.78 40.67
CA VAL A 380 20.15 4.34 40.70
C VAL A 380 21.53 3.69 40.74
N ASN A 381 21.82 2.98 41.83
CA ASN A 381 23.04 2.20 41.99
C ASN A 381 23.08 1.08 40.92
N GLU A 382 24.12 1.11 40.09
CA GLU A 382 24.54 -0.01 39.26
C GLU A 382 25.31 -1.00 40.14
N ASP A 383 24.68 -2.11 40.51
CA ASP A 383 25.38 -3.30 40.98
C ASP A 383 24.42 -4.51 40.99
N VAL A 384 24.19 -5.12 39.81
CA VAL A 384 23.80 -6.54 39.76
C VAL A 384 24.44 -7.20 38.54
N LYS A 385 25.26 -8.21 38.87
CA LYS A 385 26.04 -9.10 38.01
C LYS A 385 25.26 -9.71 36.84
N CYS A 386 25.90 -9.69 35.67
CA CYS A 386 25.59 -10.54 34.53
C CYS A 386 25.77 -12.03 34.86
N PHE A 387 24.69 -12.79 34.74
CA PHE A 387 24.62 -14.21 34.42
C PHE A 387 23.43 -14.31 33.45
N GLY A 388 23.43 -14.99 32.32
CA GLY A 388 24.32 -15.89 31.64
C GLY A 388 23.53 -16.35 30.40
N ASP A 389 24.25 -16.72 29.33
CA ASP A 389 23.68 -17.30 28.12
C ASP A 389 22.65 -18.40 28.42
N SER A 390 21.50 -18.35 27.75
CA SER A 390 20.71 -19.53 27.41
C SER A 390 19.69 -19.19 26.31
N SER A 391 19.99 -19.69 25.12
CA SER A 391 19.02 -19.96 24.05
C SER A 391 17.87 -20.84 24.56
N PRO A 392 16.71 -20.85 23.89
CA PRO A 392 15.93 -22.08 23.82
C PRO A 392 15.70 -22.53 22.38
N GLU A 393 16.16 -23.75 22.12
CA GLU A 393 15.61 -24.65 21.11
C GLU A 393 14.15 -25.03 21.47
N TYR A 394 13.36 -25.22 20.41
CA TYR A 394 12.00 -25.79 20.29
C TYR A 394 10.79 -24.99 20.78
#